data_AF-A0A7K2C5F5-F1
#
_entry.id   AF-A0A7K2C5F5-F1
#
_cell.length_a   1.000
_cell.length_b   1.000
_cell.length_c   1.000
_cell.angle_alpha   90.00
_cell.angle_beta   90.00
_cell.angle_gamma   90.00
#
_symmetry.space_group_name_H-M   'P 1'
#
loop_
_entity.id
_entity.type
_entity.pdbx_description
1 polymer ?
#
loop_
_entity_poly.entity_id
_entity_poly.type
_entity_poly.pdbx_seq_one_letter_code
_entity_poly.pdbx_strand_id
1 'polypeptide(L)'
;MTSSGSHQKAPPLEFWTEVIAGLIEKYPNASFALIGITGRTLNFADSDAETFIAQFPDLRNGFDQDLLRQLAIIEESQLYVSPHSGMSFAAQCVGTPWLVISGTVVHEYVLNGVPFRCIYPDCDVYPCVYPLGDRMLAPCKELLSKARLPICMQHDALHLKIPDLLSAAEDLIKGKHSYIECVRSHVRELNARGIEGVPLMVGEAAFDVCYVFPARS
;
A
#
# COMPACT_ATOMS: atom_id res chain seq x y z
N MET A 1 -3.13 1.80 -9.46
CA MET A 1 -3.96 2.07 -8.26
C MET A 1 -3.44 3.29 -7.52
N THR A 2 -4.31 4.13 -7.01
CA THR A 2 -3.97 5.46 -6.45
C THR A 2 -4.03 5.48 -4.93
N SER A 3 -3.33 6.43 -4.32
CA SER A 3 -3.48 6.81 -2.92
C SER A 3 -4.33 8.09 -2.81
N SER A 4 -4.78 8.45 -1.60
CA SER A 4 -5.43 9.73 -1.30
C SER A 4 -4.53 10.97 -1.51
N GLY A 5 -3.30 10.79 -2.02
CA GLY A 5 -2.37 11.85 -2.40
C GLY A 5 -2.47 12.22 -3.88
N SER A 6 -1.92 13.39 -4.25
CA SER A 6 -1.78 13.79 -5.65
C SER A 6 -1.10 12.69 -6.50
N HIS A 7 -1.50 12.59 -7.78
CA HIS A 7 -1.03 11.60 -8.78
C HIS A 7 0.47 11.29 -8.72
N GLN A 8 1.28 12.27 -8.33
CA GLN A 8 2.72 12.24 -8.24
C GLN A 8 3.28 11.36 -7.10
N LYS A 9 2.43 10.61 -6.37
CA LYS A 9 2.81 9.77 -5.22
C LYS A 9 2.25 8.35 -5.27
N ALA A 10 1.58 7.97 -6.36
CA ALA A 10 1.09 6.61 -6.54
C ALA A 10 2.08 5.80 -7.40
N PRO A 11 2.24 4.48 -7.14
CA PRO A 11 3.02 3.62 -8.03
C PRO A 11 2.46 3.67 -9.47
N PRO A 12 3.33 3.67 -10.49
CA PRO A 12 2.93 3.75 -11.90
C PRO A 12 2.17 2.49 -12.33
N LEU A 13 1.46 2.56 -13.47
CA LEU A 13 0.63 1.43 -13.94
C LEU A 13 1.48 0.22 -14.28
N GLU A 14 2.63 0.44 -14.92
CA GLU A 14 3.59 -0.60 -15.33
C GLU A 14 4.06 -1.42 -14.13
N PHE A 15 4.30 -0.78 -12.98
CA PHE A 15 4.62 -1.47 -11.74
C PHE A 15 3.47 -2.38 -11.28
N TRP A 16 2.22 -1.91 -11.36
CA TRP A 16 1.07 -2.73 -10.99
C TRP A 16 0.83 -3.90 -11.94
N THR A 17 1.08 -3.71 -13.24
CA THR A 17 1.05 -4.78 -14.24
C THR A 17 1.99 -5.91 -13.83
N GLU A 18 3.22 -5.58 -13.46
CA GLU A 18 4.22 -6.58 -13.08
C GLU A 18 3.91 -7.26 -11.74
N VAL A 19 3.40 -6.51 -10.75
CA VAL A 19 2.95 -7.09 -9.48
C VAL A 19 1.83 -8.11 -9.71
N ILE A 20 0.82 -7.77 -10.52
CA ILE A 20 -0.29 -8.68 -10.83
C ILE A 20 0.22 -9.91 -11.58
N ALA A 21 1.07 -9.71 -12.60
CA ALA A 21 1.66 -10.80 -13.36
C ALA A 21 2.44 -11.77 -12.44
N GLY A 22 3.28 -11.25 -11.55
CA GLY A 22 4.06 -12.05 -10.61
C GLY A 22 3.18 -12.78 -9.58
N LEU A 23 2.06 -12.19 -9.15
CA LEU A 23 1.10 -12.87 -8.28
C LEU A 23 0.36 -14.00 -8.99
N ILE A 24 -0.08 -13.78 -10.23
CA ILE A 24 -0.74 -14.80 -11.06
C ILE A 24 0.21 -15.97 -11.34
N GLU A 25 1.46 -15.67 -11.71
CA GLU A 25 2.49 -16.70 -11.94
C GLU A 25 2.76 -17.53 -10.67
N LYS A 26 2.84 -16.87 -9.51
CA LYS A 26 3.12 -17.53 -8.23
C LYS A 26 1.93 -18.35 -7.72
N TYR A 27 0.70 -17.95 -8.02
CA TYR A 27 -0.52 -18.62 -7.58
C TYR A 27 -1.48 -18.90 -8.74
N PRO A 28 -1.13 -19.82 -9.65
CA PRO A 28 -1.89 -20.06 -10.89
C PRO A 28 -3.30 -20.63 -10.66
N ASN A 29 -3.59 -21.14 -9.45
CA ASN A 29 -4.90 -21.66 -9.07
C ASN A 29 -5.71 -20.67 -8.22
N ALA A 30 -5.17 -19.48 -7.93
CA ALA A 30 -5.90 -18.46 -7.18
C ALA A 30 -6.87 -17.70 -8.09
N SER A 31 -7.96 -17.22 -7.51
CA SER A 31 -8.82 -16.24 -8.17
C SER A 31 -8.36 -14.84 -7.81
N PHE A 32 -8.17 -13.99 -8.81
CA PHE A 32 -7.81 -12.59 -8.61
C PHE A 32 -9.00 -11.70 -8.92
N ALA A 33 -9.19 -10.65 -8.11
CA ALA A 33 -10.19 -9.63 -8.36
C ALA A 33 -9.55 -8.26 -8.25
N LEU A 34 -9.90 -7.37 -9.18
CA LEU A 34 -9.47 -5.98 -9.14
C LEU A 34 -10.65 -5.10 -8.79
N ILE A 35 -10.52 -4.37 -7.69
CA ILE A 35 -11.57 -3.48 -7.17
C ILE A 35 -11.12 -2.02 -7.26
N GLY A 36 -12.09 -1.12 -7.27
CA GLY A 36 -11.84 0.31 -7.29
C GLY A 36 -12.98 1.10 -7.92
N ILE A 37 -12.69 2.38 -8.16
CA ILE A 37 -13.57 3.30 -8.87
C ILE A 37 -12.79 3.91 -10.04
N THR A 38 -13.33 3.85 -11.25
CA THR A 38 -12.71 4.41 -12.45
C THR A 38 -12.55 5.94 -12.32
N GLY A 39 -11.43 6.48 -12.83
CA GLY A 39 -11.07 7.90 -12.67
C GLY A 39 -10.65 8.34 -11.26
N ARG A 40 -10.80 7.47 -10.23
CA ARG A 40 -10.30 7.72 -8.86
C ARG A 40 -9.19 6.76 -8.45
N THR A 41 -9.39 5.47 -8.71
CA THR A 41 -8.48 4.37 -8.36
C THR A 41 -7.52 4.04 -9.51
N LEU A 42 -7.91 4.38 -10.73
CA LEU A 42 -7.08 4.33 -11.91
C LEU A 42 -6.81 5.77 -12.34
N ASN A 43 -5.57 6.21 -12.23
CA ASN A 43 -5.13 7.56 -12.59
C ASN A 43 -4.74 7.64 -14.08
N PHE A 44 -5.47 6.93 -14.92
CA PHE A 44 -5.29 6.85 -16.37
C PHE A 44 -6.67 6.83 -17.03
N ALA A 45 -6.73 7.03 -18.34
CA ALA A 45 -7.99 7.18 -19.05
C ALA A 45 -8.83 5.90 -18.97
N ASP A 46 -10.14 5.99 -19.11
CA ASP A 46 -11.05 4.83 -19.07
C ASP A 46 -10.65 3.75 -20.11
N SER A 47 -10.14 4.17 -21.27
CA SER A 47 -9.59 3.27 -22.30
C SER A 47 -8.38 2.47 -21.83
N ASP A 48 -7.58 3.05 -20.93
CA ASP A 48 -6.39 2.40 -20.37
C ASP A 48 -6.79 1.37 -19.29
N ALA A 49 -7.97 1.51 -18.67
CA ALA A 49 -8.52 0.56 -17.70
C ALA A 49 -9.01 -0.72 -18.35
N GLU A 50 -9.79 -0.60 -19.41
CA GLU A 50 -10.23 -1.78 -20.17
C GLU A 50 -9.02 -2.52 -20.77
N THR A 51 -8.07 -1.76 -21.33
CA THR A 51 -6.82 -2.33 -21.87
C THR A 51 -5.98 -2.99 -20.78
N PHE A 52 -5.90 -2.41 -19.59
CA PHE A 52 -5.20 -3.00 -18.45
C PHE A 52 -5.85 -4.30 -17.98
N ILE A 53 -7.18 -4.31 -17.81
CA ILE A 53 -7.92 -5.50 -17.38
C ILE A 53 -7.82 -6.61 -18.44
N ALA A 54 -7.88 -6.26 -19.73
CA ALA A 54 -7.78 -7.20 -20.83
C ALA A 54 -6.42 -7.94 -20.91
N GLN A 55 -5.36 -7.42 -20.26
CA GLN A 55 -4.06 -8.11 -20.18
C GLN A 55 -4.09 -9.33 -19.26
N PHE A 56 -5.09 -9.43 -18.37
CA PHE A 56 -5.17 -10.47 -17.35
C PHE A 56 -6.51 -11.21 -17.44
N PRO A 57 -6.64 -12.24 -18.29
CA PRO A 57 -7.90 -12.97 -18.44
C PRO A 57 -8.38 -13.64 -17.14
N ASP A 58 -7.45 -13.94 -16.23
CA ASP A 58 -7.75 -14.55 -14.92
C ASP A 58 -8.15 -13.51 -13.84
N LEU A 59 -8.14 -12.22 -14.18
CA LEU A 59 -8.50 -11.12 -13.29
C LEU A 59 -9.98 -10.80 -13.42
N ARG A 60 -10.73 -11.03 -12.35
CA ARG A 60 -12.14 -10.64 -12.28
C ARG A 60 -12.26 -9.14 -12.10
N ASN A 61 -13.07 -8.50 -12.94
CA ASN A 61 -13.36 -7.08 -12.82
C ASN A 61 -14.39 -6.83 -11.71
N GLY A 62 -13.97 -6.17 -10.63
CA GLY A 62 -14.81 -5.68 -9.53
C GLY A 62 -14.86 -4.16 -9.43
N PHE A 63 -14.47 -3.42 -10.48
CA PHE A 63 -14.58 -1.95 -10.52
C PHE A 63 -16.03 -1.48 -10.51
N ASP A 64 -16.19 -0.24 -10.03
CA ASP A 64 -17.43 0.55 -10.11
C ASP A 64 -18.65 -0.16 -9.51
N GLN A 65 -18.41 -1.12 -8.62
CA GLN A 65 -19.42 -1.72 -7.75
C GLN A 65 -19.65 -0.84 -6.53
N ASP A 66 -20.80 -1.01 -5.85
CA ASP A 66 -21.03 -0.37 -4.56
C ASP A 66 -20.02 -0.83 -3.50
N LEU A 67 -19.85 0.00 -2.47
CA LEU A 67 -18.87 -0.24 -1.41
C LEU A 67 -19.06 -1.60 -0.72
N LEU A 68 -20.29 -2.04 -0.49
CA LEU A 68 -20.54 -3.30 0.21
C LEU A 68 -20.10 -4.49 -0.63
N ARG A 69 -20.34 -4.46 -1.95
CA ARG A 69 -19.83 -5.50 -2.86
C ARG A 69 -18.31 -5.54 -2.91
N GLN A 70 -17.65 -4.38 -2.97
CA GLN A 70 -16.18 -4.35 -2.95
C GLN A 70 -15.60 -4.86 -1.62
N LEU A 71 -16.24 -4.55 -0.49
CA LEU A 71 -15.85 -5.08 0.82
C LEU A 71 -16.10 -6.58 0.93
N ALA A 72 -17.20 -7.11 0.38
CA ALA A 72 -17.47 -8.54 0.35
C ALA A 72 -16.41 -9.31 -0.46
N ILE A 73 -15.95 -8.73 -1.59
CA ILE A 73 -14.83 -9.31 -2.35
C ILE A 73 -13.56 -9.37 -1.48
N ILE A 74 -13.28 -8.31 -0.71
CA ILE A 74 -12.12 -8.27 0.18
C ILE A 74 -12.25 -9.32 1.30
N GLU A 75 -13.42 -9.41 1.95
CA GLU A 75 -13.71 -10.36 3.03
C GLU A 75 -13.49 -11.81 2.60
N GLU A 76 -13.91 -12.16 1.38
CA GLU A 76 -13.73 -13.50 0.80
C GLU A 76 -12.31 -13.77 0.28
N SER A 77 -11.42 -12.76 0.30
CA SER A 77 -10.04 -12.89 -0.18
C SER A 77 -9.09 -13.35 0.91
N GLN A 78 -8.07 -14.13 0.54
CA GLN A 78 -7.00 -14.52 1.49
C GLN A 78 -6.00 -13.38 1.75
N LEU A 79 -5.93 -12.41 0.85
CA LEU A 79 -5.00 -11.29 0.91
C LEU A 79 -5.58 -10.10 0.14
N TYR A 80 -5.50 -8.92 0.75
CA TYR A 80 -5.77 -7.65 0.09
C TYR A 80 -4.46 -6.92 -0.22
N VAL A 81 -4.23 -6.60 -1.49
CA VAL A 81 -3.02 -5.88 -1.94
C VAL A 81 -3.41 -4.50 -2.46
N SER A 82 -2.83 -3.44 -1.91
CA SER A 82 -3.19 -2.08 -2.30
C SER A 82 -2.05 -1.08 -2.10
N PRO A 83 -2.09 0.09 -2.76
CA PRO A 83 -1.37 1.25 -2.24
C PRO A 83 -2.00 1.71 -0.92
N HIS A 84 -1.37 2.66 -0.24
CA HIS A 84 -2.00 3.39 0.85
C HIS A 84 -3.24 4.17 0.34
N SER A 85 -4.46 3.76 0.67
CA SER A 85 -5.70 4.40 0.17
C SER A 85 -6.81 4.44 1.23
N GLY A 86 -7.85 5.25 1.00
CA GLY A 86 -9.06 5.26 1.84
C GLY A 86 -9.76 3.90 1.88
N MET A 87 -9.83 3.20 0.74
CA MET A 87 -10.39 1.84 0.67
C MET A 87 -9.61 0.87 1.56
N SER A 88 -8.30 1.07 1.71
CA SER A 88 -7.47 0.19 2.54
C SER A 88 -7.79 0.28 4.02
N PHE A 89 -8.27 1.42 4.50
CA PHE A 89 -8.77 1.53 5.87
C PHE A 89 -10.13 0.85 6.03
N ALA A 90 -11.00 0.91 5.01
CA ALA A 90 -12.27 0.17 5.03
C ALA A 90 -12.05 -1.35 4.97
N ALA A 91 -11.07 -1.80 4.18
CA ALA A 91 -10.67 -3.21 4.08
C ALA A 91 -10.24 -3.81 5.42
N GLN A 92 -9.69 -3.00 6.34
CA GLN A 92 -9.36 -3.48 7.68
C GLN A 92 -10.59 -3.90 8.48
N CYS A 93 -11.78 -3.38 8.18
CA CYS A 93 -13.00 -3.74 8.90
C CYS A 93 -13.51 -5.16 8.61
N VAL A 94 -13.02 -5.82 7.54
CA VAL A 94 -13.53 -7.14 7.10
C VAL A 94 -12.56 -8.29 7.36
N GLY A 95 -11.53 -8.09 8.19
CA GLY A 95 -10.72 -9.20 8.70
C GLY A 95 -9.63 -9.74 7.75
N THR A 96 -9.46 -9.16 6.56
CA THR A 96 -8.54 -9.66 5.53
C THR A 96 -7.11 -9.17 5.74
N PRO A 97 -6.09 -10.05 5.67
CA PRO A 97 -4.69 -9.63 5.71
C PRO A 97 -4.36 -8.60 4.65
N TRP A 98 -3.57 -7.59 5.03
CA TRP A 98 -3.29 -6.44 4.17
C TRP A 98 -1.81 -6.33 3.80
N LEU A 99 -1.51 -6.41 2.51
CA LEU A 99 -0.21 -6.06 1.94
C LEU A 99 -0.29 -4.67 1.30
N VAL A 100 0.52 -3.75 1.80
CA VAL A 100 0.50 -2.35 1.36
C VAL A 100 1.83 -1.91 0.77
N ILE A 101 1.76 -1.29 -0.40
CA ILE A 101 2.85 -0.46 -0.92
C ILE A 101 2.68 0.91 -0.26
N SER A 102 3.46 1.15 0.80
CA SER A 102 3.33 2.34 1.62
C SER A 102 3.83 3.58 0.86
N GLY A 103 3.07 4.66 1.04
CA GLY A 103 2.92 5.71 0.03
C GLY A 103 3.04 7.15 0.51
N THR A 104 2.78 7.41 1.80
CA THR A 104 2.24 8.72 2.19
C THR A 104 2.73 9.22 3.54
N VAL A 105 2.41 10.49 3.84
CA VAL A 105 2.64 11.14 5.15
C VAL A 105 1.95 10.46 6.31
N VAL A 106 0.86 9.75 6.02
CA VAL A 106 0.09 9.05 7.02
C VAL A 106 0.58 7.62 7.00
N HIS A 107 1.14 7.19 8.12
CA HIS A 107 1.48 5.79 8.31
C HIS A 107 0.22 4.95 8.41
N GLU A 108 0.36 3.68 8.09
CA GLU A 108 -0.73 2.74 8.16
C GLU A 108 -1.19 2.56 9.61
N TYR A 109 -2.38 3.06 9.92
CA TYR A 109 -3.08 2.73 11.16
C TYR A 109 -3.53 1.28 11.09
N VAL A 110 -3.22 0.53 12.15
CA VAL A 110 -3.48 -0.90 12.25
C VAL A 110 -4.35 -1.13 13.47
N LEU A 111 -5.64 -1.38 13.21
CA LEU A 111 -6.70 -1.23 14.23
C LEU A 111 -7.56 -2.49 14.41
N ASN A 112 -7.33 -3.55 13.62
CA ASN A 112 -8.25 -4.68 13.53
C ASN A 112 -7.69 -6.02 14.07
N GLY A 113 -6.44 -6.05 14.53
CA GLY A 113 -5.82 -7.29 15.01
C GLY A 113 -5.45 -8.30 13.91
N VAL A 114 -5.47 -7.89 12.64
CA VAL A 114 -5.22 -8.76 11.49
C VAL A 114 -3.79 -8.57 10.96
N PRO A 115 -3.05 -9.66 10.65
CA PRO A 115 -1.71 -9.56 10.07
C PRO A 115 -1.65 -8.66 8.82
N PHE A 116 -0.58 -7.88 8.73
CA PHE A 116 -0.36 -6.95 7.63
C PHE A 116 1.14 -6.81 7.31
N ARG A 117 1.46 -6.27 6.14
CA ARG A 117 2.84 -5.92 5.78
C ARG A 117 2.90 -4.65 4.97
N CYS A 118 3.72 -3.71 5.41
CA CYS A 118 4.07 -2.51 4.66
C CYS A 118 5.38 -2.73 3.91
N ILE A 119 5.36 -2.52 2.59
CA ILE A 119 6.55 -2.43 1.75
C ILE A 119 6.79 -0.96 1.46
N TYR A 120 7.98 -0.48 1.80
CA TYR A 120 8.40 0.91 1.58
C TYR A 120 9.29 1.01 0.35
N PRO A 121 9.20 2.09 -0.44
CA PRO A 121 10.22 2.43 -1.41
C PRO A 121 11.61 2.56 -0.76
N ASP A 122 12.67 2.23 -1.51
CA ASP A 122 14.05 2.42 -1.05
C ASP A 122 14.41 3.90 -1.06
N CYS A 123 14.15 4.54 0.08
CA CYS A 123 14.48 5.93 0.30
C CYS A 123 14.52 6.24 1.80
N ASP A 124 15.71 6.60 2.28
CA ASP A 124 15.97 6.87 3.71
C ASP A 124 15.20 8.07 4.26
N VAL A 125 14.71 8.93 3.37
CA VAL A 125 13.93 10.13 3.72
C VAL A 125 12.43 9.96 3.45
N TYR A 126 11.99 8.73 3.14
CA TYR A 126 10.60 8.41 2.85
C TYR A 126 9.76 8.16 4.12
N PRO A 127 8.52 8.71 4.22
CA PRO A 127 7.80 9.46 3.20
C PRO A 127 8.30 10.91 3.06
N CYS A 128 8.76 11.26 1.86
CA CYS A 128 9.27 12.59 1.55
C CYS A 128 8.11 13.54 1.31
N VAL A 129 7.55 14.23 2.31
CA VAL A 129 6.43 15.13 2.05
C VAL A 129 6.40 16.36 2.96
N TYR A 130 5.94 17.47 2.40
CA TYR A 130 5.68 18.77 3.05
C TYR A 130 4.35 18.77 3.85
N PRO A 131 4.23 19.48 4.99
CA PRO A 131 5.21 20.37 5.63
C PRO A 131 6.26 19.63 6.46
N LEU A 132 6.20 18.30 6.56
CA LEU A 132 7.26 17.44 7.13
C LEU A 132 8.55 17.40 6.25
N GLY A 133 8.65 18.31 5.28
CA GLY A 133 9.40 18.21 4.03
C GLY A 133 10.79 18.85 4.01
N ASP A 134 11.41 19.07 5.16
CA ASP A 134 12.82 19.50 5.24
C ASP A 134 13.75 18.40 4.71
N ARG A 135 13.33 17.12 4.78
CA ARG A 135 14.13 15.95 4.39
C ARG A 135 14.02 15.57 2.91
N MET A 136 13.09 16.16 2.13
CA MET A 136 12.96 15.81 0.72
C MET A 136 14.17 16.31 -0.08
N LEU A 137 14.79 15.41 -0.84
CA LEU A 137 15.91 15.71 -1.73
C LEU A 137 15.54 16.79 -2.77
N ALA A 138 16.45 17.73 -3.03
CA ALA A 138 16.23 18.81 -4.01
C ALA A 138 15.84 18.29 -5.42
N PRO A 139 16.43 17.21 -5.96
CA PRO A 139 15.99 16.62 -7.23
C PRO A 139 14.53 16.14 -7.19
N CYS A 140 14.07 15.58 -6.08
CA CYS A 140 12.67 15.16 -5.92
C CYS A 140 11.72 16.36 -5.86
N LYS A 141 12.13 17.48 -5.24
CA LYS A 141 11.36 18.74 -5.27
C LYS A 141 11.20 19.26 -6.70
N GLU A 142 12.26 19.20 -7.50
CA GLU A 142 12.24 19.60 -8.92
C GLU A 142 11.35 18.67 -9.78
N LEU A 143 11.39 17.36 -9.54
CA LEU A 143 10.51 16.42 -10.24
C LEU A 143 9.03 16.72 -9.94
N LEU A 144 8.69 16.90 -8.66
CA LEU A 144 7.32 17.21 -8.24
C LEU A 144 6.83 18.55 -8.80
N SER A 145 7.68 19.59 -8.87
CA SER A 145 7.30 20.88 -9.45
C SER A 145 6.99 20.78 -10.95
N LYS A 146 7.54 19.77 -11.64
CA LYS A 146 7.26 19.42 -13.04
C LYS A 146 6.19 18.33 -13.19
N ALA A 147 5.43 18.05 -12.12
CA ALA A 147 4.43 16.99 -12.06
C ALA A 147 4.94 15.58 -12.38
N ARG A 148 6.18 15.26 -12.01
CA ARG A 148 6.80 13.94 -12.16
C ARG A 148 6.94 13.23 -10.82
N LEU A 149 7.02 11.89 -10.88
CA LEU A 149 7.21 11.04 -9.71
C LEU A 149 8.59 11.29 -9.06
N PRO A 150 8.69 11.32 -7.72
CA PRO A 150 9.96 11.24 -7.00
C PRO A 150 10.76 10.00 -7.41
N ILE A 151 12.09 10.06 -7.31
CA ILE A 151 13.00 9.00 -7.77
C ILE A 151 12.60 7.62 -7.26
N CYS A 152 12.34 7.47 -5.95
CA CYS A 152 11.97 6.18 -5.34
C CYS A 152 10.59 5.66 -5.75
N MET A 153 9.75 6.50 -6.35
CA MET A 153 8.43 6.11 -6.85
C MET A 153 8.41 5.88 -8.36
N GLN A 154 9.52 6.11 -9.05
CA GLN A 154 9.65 5.77 -10.47
C GLN A 154 9.73 4.25 -10.65
N HIS A 155 9.30 3.78 -11.82
CA HIS A 155 9.19 2.36 -12.12
C HIS A 155 10.51 1.60 -11.86
N ASP A 156 11.64 2.07 -12.39
CA ASP A 156 12.95 1.40 -12.24
C ASP A 156 13.35 1.17 -10.77
N ALA A 157 13.01 2.11 -9.89
CA ALA A 157 13.27 1.99 -8.46
C ALA A 157 12.27 1.07 -7.75
N LEU A 158 10.98 1.20 -8.07
CA LEU A 158 9.92 0.40 -7.45
C LEU A 158 9.93 -1.06 -7.91
N HIS A 159 10.32 -1.35 -9.15
CA HIS A 159 10.44 -2.70 -9.69
C HIS A 159 11.29 -3.60 -8.79
N LEU A 160 12.34 -3.04 -8.16
CA LEU A 160 13.20 -3.76 -7.23
C LEU A 160 12.46 -4.25 -5.96
N LYS A 161 11.26 -3.74 -5.67
CA LYS A 161 10.41 -4.16 -4.55
C LYS A 161 9.44 -5.28 -4.88
N ILE A 162 9.32 -5.68 -6.15
CA ILE A 162 8.42 -6.78 -6.54
C ILE A 162 8.78 -8.10 -5.83
N PRO A 163 10.06 -8.52 -5.71
CA PRO A 163 10.40 -9.72 -4.95
C PRO A 163 9.97 -9.66 -3.47
N ASP A 164 10.16 -8.51 -2.82
CA ASP A 164 9.74 -8.28 -1.43
C ASP A 164 8.22 -8.38 -1.29
N LEU A 165 7.46 -7.83 -2.25
CA LEU A 165 6.00 -7.91 -2.31
C LEU A 165 5.51 -9.35 -2.47
N LEU A 166 6.09 -10.11 -3.39
CA LEU A 166 5.70 -11.50 -3.64
C LEU A 166 6.07 -12.41 -2.46
N SER A 167 7.16 -12.12 -1.75
CA SER A 167 7.52 -12.82 -0.51
C SER A 167 6.55 -12.48 0.63
N ALA A 168 6.26 -11.19 0.82
CA ALA A 168 5.32 -10.74 1.85
C ALA A 168 3.91 -11.27 1.63
N ALA A 169 3.45 -11.34 0.38
CA ALA A 169 2.16 -11.95 0.03
C ALA A 169 2.11 -13.41 0.48
N GLU A 170 3.18 -14.18 0.24
CA GLU A 170 3.27 -15.57 0.68
C GLU A 170 3.27 -15.72 2.19
N ASP A 171 4.01 -14.87 2.91
CA ASP A 171 4.07 -14.90 4.37
C ASP A 171 2.70 -14.62 5.00
N LEU A 172 1.96 -13.65 4.45
CA LEU A 172 0.61 -13.30 4.90
C LEU A 172 -0.40 -14.41 4.58
N ILE A 173 -0.41 -14.95 3.35
CA ILE A 173 -1.29 -16.06 2.94
C ILE A 173 -1.05 -17.31 3.80
N LYS A 174 0.21 -17.60 4.13
CA LYS A 174 0.58 -18.75 4.97
C LYS A 174 0.42 -18.50 6.48
N GLY A 175 0.04 -17.29 6.88
CA GLY A 175 -0.10 -16.92 8.30
C GLY A 175 1.20 -17.07 9.08
N LYS A 176 2.36 -16.80 8.47
CA LYS A 176 3.67 -17.01 9.12
C LYS A 176 3.93 -16.10 10.31
N HIS A 177 3.23 -14.97 10.39
CA HIS A 177 3.42 -13.97 11.41
C HIS A 177 2.09 -13.62 12.08
N SER A 178 2.13 -13.48 13.39
CA SER A 178 1.03 -12.91 14.17
C SER A 178 0.90 -11.41 13.91
N TYR A 179 -0.28 -10.87 14.18
CA TYR A 179 -0.52 -9.43 14.14
C TYR A 179 0.51 -8.62 14.94
N ILE A 180 0.85 -9.08 16.15
CA ILE A 180 1.80 -8.39 17.03
C ILE A 180 3.21 -8.36 16.43
N GLU A 181 3.64 -9.42 15.75
CA GLU A 181 4.93 -9.43 15.05
C GLU A 181 4.94 -8.46 13.87
N CYS A 182 3.85 -8.39 13.12
CA CYS A 182 3.66 -7.41 12.04
C CYS A 182 3.76 -5.98 12.57
N VAL A 183 3.06 -5.66 13.66
CA VAL A 183 3.11 -4.35 14.34
C VAL A 183 4.55 -4.01 14.75
N ARG A 184 5.24 -4.92 15.44
CA ARG A 184 6.63 -4.71 15.87
C ARG A 184 7.56 -4.49 14.69
N SER A 185 7.38 -5.23 13.59
CA SER A 185 8.18 -5.03 12.38
C SER A 185 7.92 -3.66 11.77
N HIS A 186 6.67 -3.25 11.65
CA HIS A 186 6.28 -1.96 11.09
C HIS A 186 6.86 -0.79 11.91
N VAL A 187 6.74 -0.83 13.24
CA VAL A 187 7.34 0.18 14.12
C VAL A 187 8.87 0.23 13.97
N ARG A 188 9.55 -0.92 13.84
CA ARG A 188 11.00 -0.94 13.59
C ARG A 188 11.37 -0.26 12.27
N GLU A 189 10.62 -0.51 11.20
CA GLU A 189 10.84 0.12 9.90
C GLU A 189 10.66 1.64 9.93
N LEU A 190 9.67 2.11 10.68
CA LEU A 190 9.42 3.55 10.87
C LEU A 190 10.52 4.20 11.71
N ASN A 191 10.92 3.57 12.82
CA ASN A 191 12.01 4.07 13.66
C ASN A 191 13.34 4.14 12.89
N ALA A 192 13.63 3.15 12.04
CA ALA A 192 14.81 3.16 11.18
C ALA A 192 14.81 4.33 10.18
N ARG A 193 13.63 4.87 9.84
CA ARG A 193 13.44 6.05 8.98
C ARG A 193 13.38 7.37 9.76
N GLY A 194 13.67 7.31 11.06
CA GLY A 194 13.66 8.48 11.95
C GLY A 194 12.26 9.07 12.13
N ILE A 195 11.24 8.20 12.10
CA ILE A 195 9.85 8.51 12.40
C ILE A 195 9.58 7.98 13.80
N GLU A 196 9.54 8.89 14.78
CA GLU A 196 9.29 8.54 16.16
C GLU A 196 7.78 8.40 16.39
N GLY A 197 7.35 7.22 16.83
CA GLY A 197 6.00 7.01 17.35
C GLY A 197 6.01 6.96 18.87
N VAL A 198 5.04 7.62 19.52
CA VAL A 198 4.74 7.37 20.93
C VAL A 198 3.77 6.18 20.98
N PRO A 199 4.16 5.00 21.50
CA PRO A 199 3.19 3.92 21.68
C PRO A 199 2.13 4.35 22.70
N LEU A 200 0.87 4.48 22.27
CA LEU A 200 -0.24 4.60 23.21
C LEU A 200 -0.56 3.21 23.75
N MET A 201 -0.11 2.92 24.97
CA MET A 201 -0.55 1.74 25.71
C MET A 201 -0.78 2.09 27.17
N VAL A 202 -1.99 1.81 27.65
CA VAL A 202 -2.26 1.55 29.07
C VAL A 202 -3.01 0.22 29.15
N GLY A 203 -2.31 -0.89 29.44
CA GLY A 203 -2.91 -2.18 29.79
C GLY A 203 -2.54 -3.39 28.91
N GLU A 204 -2.50 -4.58 29.51
CA GLU A 204 -1.90 -5.83 28.98
C GLU A 204 -2.59 -6.49 27.77
N ALA A 205 -3.53 -5.86 27.05
CA ALA A 205 -4.34 -6.59 26.06
C ALA A 205 -4.72 -5.90 24.74
N ALA A 206 -4.30 -4.66 24.44
CA ALA A 206 -4.71 -4.02 23.18
C ALA A 206 -3.66 -3.03 22.66
N PHE A 207 -2.89 -3.41 21.62
CA PHE A 207 -1.99 -2.48 20.92
C PHE A 207 -2.78 -1.59 19.96
N ASP A 208 -3.14 -0.40 20.43
CA ASP A 208 -3.47 0.74 19.57
C ASP A 208 -2.17 1.50 19.27
N VAL A 209 -1.56 1.24 18.12
CA VAL A 209 -0.41 2.05 17.67
C VAL A 209 -0.93 3.34 17.06
N CYS A 210 -1.01 4.38 17.89
CA CYS A 210 -1.21 5.75 17.43
C CYS A 210 0.14 6.44 17.26
N TYR A 211 0.45 6.88 16.03
CA TYR A 211 1.62 7.72 15.78
C TYR A 211 1.31 9.16 16.17
N VAL A 212 1.88 9.63 17.29
CA VAL A 212 1.87 11.04 17.66
C VAL A 212 3.11 11.71 17.06
N PHE A 213 2.91 12.59 16.07
CA PHE A 213 3.99 13.42 15.58
C PHE A 213 4.42 14.40 16.68
N PRO A 214 5.72 14.53 17.00
CA PRO A 214 6.15 15.58 17.90
C PRO A 214 5.80 16.93 17.28
N ALA A 215 4.97 17.72 17.95
CA ALA A 215 4.83 19.13 17.65
C ALA A 215 6.19 19.78 17.88
N ARG A 216 6.80 20.38 16.84
CA ARG A 216 8.09 21.05 17.03
C ARG A 216 7.92 22.29 17.92
N SER A 217 8.79 22.36 18.92
CA SER A 217 9.21 23.54 19.66
C SER A 217 9.77 24.63 18.76
#